data_AF-A0AAD7JPA5-F1
#
_entry.id   AF-A0AAD7JPA5-F1
#
_cell.length_a   1.000
_cell.length_b   1.000
_cell.length_c   1.000
_cell.angle_alpha   90.00
_cell.angle_beta   90.00
_cell.angle_gamma   90.00
#
_symmetry.space_group_name_H-M   'P 1'
#
loop_
_entity.id
_entity.type
_entity.pdbx_description
1 polymer ?
#
loop_
_entity_poly.entity_id
_entity_poly.type
_entity_poly.pdbx_seq_one_letter_code
_entity_poly.pdbx_strand_id
1 'polypeptide(L)'
;MPPKIPSSFTDPAVASSYFKFHPSGGEEYSPLRKAVVAEATAMGYDVPSMTEHGVAWADDQDPFGHVAGGTYGCLLFKANFRVFESFAKILGDKYDDLYRARGVGVVYPDCLLIAARISEVHPDRYFCVTSVWSYRQQAIVAESSGYVVFFDYRKGQVANLTEYGGVYADLHRDLTERARRSTALHTQWSLDHPKKAKL
;
A
#
# COMPACT_ATOMS: atom_id res chain seq x y z
N MET A 1 -28.43 -11.70 -12.72
CA MET A 1 -28.09 -12.11 -11.34
C MET A 1 -26.59 -12.00 -11.18
N PRO A 2 -26.06 -11.30 -10.17
CA PRO A 2 -24.64 -11.43 -9.86
C PRO A 2 -24.34 -12.88 -9.46
N PRO A 3 -23.20 -13.45 -9.87
CA PRO A 3 -22.83 -14.80 -9.47
C PRO A 3 -22.76 -14.86 -7.94
N LYS A 4 -23.44 -15.84 -7.33
CA LYS A 4 -23.22 -16.19 -5.92
C LYS A 4 -21.78 -16.67 -5.82
N ILE A 5 -20.91 -15.86 -5.24
CA ILE A 5 -19.55 -16.29 -4.88
C ILE A 5 -19.74 -17.39 -3.82
N PRO A 6 -19.33 -18.65 -4.08
CA PRO A 6 -19.40 -19.68 -3.07
C PRO A 6 -18.42 -19.29 -1.95
N SER A 7 -18.94 -18.94 -0.79
CA SER A 7 -18.13 -18.80 0.42
C SER A 7 -17.76 -20.20 0.91
N SER A 8 -16.80 -20.85 0.24
CA SER A 8 -16.21 -22.11 0.73
C SER A 8 -15.18 -21.87 1.84
N PHE A 9 -15.00 -20.63 2.29
CA PHE A 9 -13.97 -20.27 3.25
C PHE A 9 -14.63 -19.78 4.54
N THR A 10 -14.52 -20.60 5.59
CA THR A 10 -14.94 -20.26 6.95
C THR A 10 -13.91 -19.37 7.66
N ASP A 11 -12.67 -19.31 7.16
CA ASP A 11 -11.59 -18.45 7.63
C ASP A 11 -11.16 -17.47 6.52
N PRO A 12 -11.34 -16.15 6.70
CA PRO A 12 -10.90 -15.14 5.75
C PRO A 12 -9.41 -15.20 5.41
N ALA A 13 -8.56 -15.60 6.37
CA ALA A 13 -7.11 -15.72 6.17
C ALA A 13 -6.73 -16.93 5.30
N VAL A 14 -7.64 -17.91 5.14
CA VAL A 14 -7.47 -19.06 4.24
C VAL A 14 -8.03 -18.75 2.84
N ALA A 15 -9.04 -17.88 2.74
CA ALA A 15 -9.61 -17.44 1.47
C ALA A 15 -8.63 -16.62 0.61
N SER A 16 -7.66 -15.97 1.26
CA SER A 16 -6.65 -15.12 0.63
C SER A 16 -5.29 -15.81 0.46
N SER A 17 -5.17 -17.09 0.84
CA SER A 17 -3.87 -17.76 0.80
C SER A 17 -3.51 -18.20 -0.62
N TYR A 18 -2.34 -17.75 -1.07
CA TYR A 18 -1.72 -18.22 -2.32
C TYR A 18 -1.38 -19.72 -2.28
N PHE A 19 -1.47 -20.33 -1.10
CA PHE A 19 -1.19 -21.71 -0.77
C PHE A 19 -1.78 -22.74 -1.74
N LYS A 20 -3.05 -22.55 -2.16
CA LYS A 20 -3.69 -23.47 -3.13
C LYS A 20 -3.15 -23.36 -4.55
N PHE A 21 -2.45 -22.28 -4.87
CA PHE A 21 -1.97 -21.96 -6.21
C PHE A 21 -0.43 -21.97 -6.32
N HIS A 22 0.29 -22.06 -5.20
CA HIS A 22 1.74 -22.26 -5.20
C HIS A 22 2.07 -23.68 -5.70
N PRO A 23 3.12 -23.87 -6.53
CA PRO A 23 3.47 -25.20 -7.07
C PRO A 23 3.77 -26.26 -6.00
N SER A 24 4.28 -25.88 -4.82
CA SER A 24 4.52 -26.78 -3.69
C SER A 24 3.29 -27.01 -2.79
N GLY A 25 2.14 -26.43 -3.13
CA GLY A 25 0.98 -26.40 -2.26
C GLY A 25 1.19 -25.60 -0.98
N GLY A 26 2.27 -24.81 -0.88
CA GLY A 26 2.56 -23.87 0.21
C GLY A 26 3.04 -24.50 1.52
N GLU A 27 3.07 -25.83 1.66
CA GLU A 27 3.35 -26.54 2.92
C GLU A 27 4.65 -26.07 3.60
N GLU A 28 5.67 -25.76 2.82
CA GLU A 28 6.97 -25.24 3.27
C GLU A 28 6.86 -23.93 4.07
N TYR A 29 5.84 -23.11 3.80
CA TYR A 29 5.62 -21.81 4.45
C TYR A 29 4.64 -21.90 5.63
N SER A 30 4.00 -23.04 5.89
CA SER A 30 2.99 -23.17 6.95
C SER A 30 3.45 -22.73 8.36
N PRO A 31 4.63 -23.14 8.87
CA PRO A 31 5.09 -22.69 10.18
C PRO A 31 5.42 -21.19 10.21
N LEU A 32 6.00 -20.67 9.13
CA LEU A 32 6.33 -19.25 8.98
C LEU A 32 5.07 -18.39 8.95
N ARG A 33 4.05 -18.82 8.21
CA ARG A 33 2.73 -18.19 8.16
C ARG A 33 2.12 -18.06 9.54
N LYS A 34 2.09 -19.15 10.31
CA LYS A 34 1.50 -19.15 11.66
C LYS A 34 2.18 -18.13 12.56
N ALA A 35 3.50 -18.03 12.50
CA ALA A 35 4.27 -17.05 13.25
C ALA A 35 3.95 -15.61 12.81
N VAL A 36 3.97 -15.32 11.51
CA VAL A 36 3.72 -13.96 10.98
C VAL A 36 2.28 -13.49 11.25
N VAL A 37 1.28 -14.37 11.09
CA VAL A 37 -0.12 -14.04 11.38
C VAL A 37 -0.31 -13.76 12.87
N ALA A 38 0.29 -14.56 13.75
CA ALA A 38 0.20 -14.34 15.18
C ALA A 38 0.83 -13.01 15.60
N GLU A 39 2.03 -12.69 15.07
CA GLU A 39 2.71 -11.43 15.33
C GLU A 39 1.90 -10.24 14.80
N ALA A 40 1.43 -10.29 13.55
CA ALA A 40 0.62 -9.22 12.98
C ALA A 40 -0.68 -8.99 13.77
N THR A 41 -1.32 -10.06 14.25
CA THR A 41 -2.49 -9.95 15.12
C THR A 41 -2.13 -9.28 16.45
N ALA A 42 -1.01 -9.64 17.06
CA ALA A 42 -0.52 -9.03 18.30
C ALA A 42 -0.18 -7.53 18.14
N MET A 43 0.27 -7.13 16.95
CA MET A 43 0.50 -5.73 16.57
C MET A 43 -0.80 -4.94 16.31
N GLY A 44 -1.97 -5.59 16.33
CA GLY A 44 -3.28 -4.95 16.13
C GLY A 44 -3.71 -4.84 14.67
N TYR A 45 -3.06 -5.54 13.74
CA TYR A 45 -3.56 -5.62 12.37
C TYR A 45 -4.86 -6.43 12.30
N ASP A 46 -5.82 -5.94 11.52
CA ASP A 46 -7.14 -6.56 11.37
C ASP A 46 -7.04 -7.87 10.57
N VAL A 47 -7.30 -9.01 11.21
CA VAL A 47 -7.15 -10.35 10.61
C VAL A 47 -7.97 -10.53 9.32
N PRO A 48 -9.27 -10.11 9.25
CA PRO A 48 -10.03 -10.11 8.01
C PRO A 48 -9.41 -9.32 6.85
N SER A 49 -8.60 -8.30 7.14
CA SER A 49 -7.90 -7.51 6.12
C SER A 49 -6.65 -8.17 5.56
N MET A 50 -6.11 -9.20 6.23
CA MET A 50 -4.86 -9.85 5.86
C MET A 50 -4.99 -10.64 4.55
N THR A 51 -4.06 -10.42 3.62
CA THR A 51 -3.99 -11.14 2.35
C THR A 51 -2.59 -11.66 2.10
N GLU A 52 -2.49 -12.87 1.56
CA GLU A 52 -1.21 -13.42 1.10
C GLU A 52 -1.08 -13.27 -0.40
N HIS A 53 0.16 -13.19 -0.86
CA HIS A 53 0.46 -13.17 -2.27
C HIS A 53 1.80 -13.87 -2.50
N GLY A 54 1.78 -14.92 -3.32
CA GLY A 54 3.00 -15.52 -3.83
C GLY A 54 3.55 -14.67 -4.95
N VAL A 55 4.84 -14.34 -4.87
CA VAL A 55 5.55 -13.58 -5.88
C VAL A 55 5.74 -14.45 -7.12
N ALA A 56 5.10 -14.09 -8.22
CA ALA A 56 5.26 -14.71 -9.52
C ALA A 56 6.43 -14.08 -10.28
N TRP A 57 7.27 -14.92 -10.88
CA TRP A 57 8.44 -14.44 -11.64
C TRP A 57 8.03 -13.53 -12.81
N ALA A 58 6.99 -13.91 -13.57
CA ALA A 58 6.60 -13.20 -14.79
C ALA A 58 5.88 -11.87 -14.53
N ASP A 59 5.09 -11.81 -13.45
CA ASP A 59 4.17 -10.69 -13.21
C ASP A 59 4.66 -9.74 -12.11
N ASP A 60 5.43 -10.24 -11.15
CA ASP A 60 5.79 -9.49 -9.95
C ASP A 60 7.25 -9.08 -9.90
N GLN A 61 8.14 -9.63 -10.74
CA GLN A 61 9.56 -9.27 -10.74
C GLN A 61 9.93 -8.25 -11.82
N ASP A 62 10.86 -7.36 -11.48
CA ASP A 62 11.52 -6.48 -12.44
C ASP A 62 12.72 -7.19 -13.12
N PRO A 63 13.31 -6.62 -14.17
CA PRO A 63 14.47 -7.20 -14.85
C PRO A 63 15.71 -7.40 -13.98
N PHE A 64 15.74 -6.89 -12.75
CA PHE A 64 16.83 -7.01 -11.79
C PHE A 64 16.61 -8.15 -10.78
N GLY A 65 15.49 -8.87 -10.89
CA GLY A 65 15.15 -9.99 -10.00
C GLY A 65 14.59 -9.56 -8.65
N HIS A 66 14.20 -8.30 -8.49
CA HIS A 66 13.46 -7.83 -7.31
C HIS A 66 11.96 -7.80 -7.63
N VAL A 67 11.12 -7.77 -6.60
CA VAL A 67 9.71 -7.45 -6.80
C VAL A 67 9.62 -6.04 -7.39
N ALA A 68 8.95 -5.90 -8.53
CA ALA A 68 8.82 -4.64 -9.22
C ALA A 68 8.13 -3.60 -8.33
N GLY A 69 8.66 -2.38 -8.29
CA GLY A 69 8.14 -1.31 -7.44
C GLY A 69 6.63 -1.06 -7.62
N GLY A 70 6.13 -1.16 -8.85
CA GLY A 70 4.70 -1.00 -9.16
C GLY A 70 3.81 -2.09 -8.56
N THR A 71 4.34 -3.30 -8.39
CA THR A 71 3.61 -4.45 -7.84
C THR A 71 3.23 -4.21 -6.39
N TYR A 72 4.10 -3.60 -5.57
CA TYR A 72 3.80 -3.30 -4.17
C TYR A 72 2.50 -2.49 -4.00
N GLY A 73 2.22 -1.54 -4.91
CA GLY A 73 0.95 -0.81 -4.90
C GLY A 73 -0.24 -1.76 -5.04
N CYS A 74 -0.20 -2.67 -6.02
CA CYS A 74 -1.22 -3.69 -6.19
C CYS A 74 -1.35 -4.60 -4.95
N LEU A 75 -0.24 -4.97 -4.30
CA LEU A 75 -0.26 -5.83 -3.10
C LEU A 75 -0.90 -5.12 -1.90
N LEU A 76 -0.54 -3.86 -1.65
CA LEU A 76 -1.11 -3.06 -0.57
C LEU A 76 -2.61 -2.83 -0.77
N PHE A 77 -3.05 -2.69 -2.02
CA PHE A 77 -4.48 -2.55 -2.33
C PHE A 77 -5.28 -3.85 -2.13
N LYS A 78 -4.66 -5.04 -2.18
CA LYS A 78 -5.36 -6.31 -1.87
C LYS A 78 -5.92 -6.33 -0.45
N ALA A 79 -5.13 -5.87 0.53
CA ALA A 79 -5.60 -5.73 1.90
C ALA A 79 -6.73 -4.68 2.02
N ASN A 80 -6.63 -3.57 1.28
CA ASN A 80 -7.69 -2.55 1.25
C ASN A 80 -9.00 -3.07 0.65
N PHE A 81 -8.97 -3.95 -0.36
CA PHE A 81 -10.19 -4.57 -0.88
C PHE A 81 -10.91 -5.40 0.18
N ARG A 82 -10.18 -6.09 1.07
CA ARG A 82 -10.79 -6.80 2.21
C ARG A 82 -11.44 -5.85 3.20
N VAL A 83 -10.81 -4.70 3.45
CA VAL A 83 -11.43 -3.64 4.25
C VAL A 83 -12.71 -3.14 3.58
N PHE A 84 -12.72 -2.94 2.26
CA PHE A 84 -13.94 -2.59 1.54
C PHE A 84 -15.03 -3.66 1.65
N GLU A 85 -14.68 -4.95 1.52
CA GLU A 85 -15.61 -6.05 1.71
C GLU A 85 -16.26 -6.04 3.10
N SER A 86 -15.52 -5.62 4.14
CA SER A 86 -16.06 -5.48 5.50
C SER A 86 -17.21 -4.44 5.59
N PHE A 87 -17.25 -3.47 4.67
CA PHE A 87 -18.30 -2.44 4.64
C PHE A 87 -19.65 -2.99 4.19
N ALA A 88 -19.69 -4.17 3.55
CA ALA A 88 -20.92 -4.76 3.04
C ALA A 88 -21.99 -4.90 4.14
N LYS A 89 -21.58 -5.27 5.36
CA LYS A 89 -22.50 -5.39 6.50
C LYS A 89 -23.15 -4.06 6.89
N ILE A 90 -22.41 -2.95 6.77
CA ILE A 90 -22.86 -1.61 7.17
C ILE A 90 -23.66 -0.96 6.06
N LEU A 91 -23.22 -1.10 4.80
CA LEU A 91 -23.81 -0.43 3.65
C LEU A 91 -25.05 -1.16 3.10
N GLY A 92 -25.22 -2.45 3.37
CA GLY A 92 -26.35 -3.24 2.88
C GLY A 92 -26.50 -3.10 1.37
N ASP A 93 -27.69 -2.70 0.91
CA ASP A 93 -28.01 -2.53 -0.52
C ASP A 93 -27.14 -1.49 -1.24
N LYS A 94 -26.49 -0.57 -0.51
CA LYS A 94 -25.59 0.46 -1.07
C LYS A 94 -24.17 -0.03 -1.30
N TYR A 95 -23.83 -1.24 -0.88
CA TYR A 95 -22.50 -1.81 -1.11
C TYR A 95 -22.19 -1.95 -2.60
N ASP A 96 -23.17 -2.39 -3.40
CA ASP A 96 -22.99 -2.61 -4.84
C ASP A 96 -22.77 -1.28 -5.59
N ASP A 97 -23.36 -0.17 -5.08
CA ASP A 97 -23.12 1.17 -5.61
C ASP A 97 -21.67 1.62 -5.34
N LEU A 98 -21.15 1.44 -4.12
CA LEU A 98 -19.76 1.75 -3.77
C LEU A 98 -18.77 0.90 -4.60
N TYR A 99 -19.00 -0.41 -4.65
CA TYR A 99 -18.11 -1.35 -5.34
C TYR A 99 -18.03 -1.07 -6.86
N ARG A 100 -19.14 -0.59 -7.44
CA ARG A 100 -19.22 -0.22 -8.87
C ARG A 100 -18.94 1.25 -9.14
N ALA A 101 -18.45 1.99 -8.13
CA ALA A 101 -18.18 3.43 -8.21
C ALA A 101 -19.40 4.25 -8.72
N ARG A 102 -20.63 3.83 -8.38
CA ARG A 102 -21.87 4.56 -8.68
C ARG A 102 -22.08 5.63 -7.61
N GLY A 103 -21.48 6.80 -7.84
CA GLY A 103 -21.59 7.97 -6.97
C GLY A 103 -20.31 8.25 -6.20
N VAL A 104 -19.81 7.29 -5.40
CA VAL A 104 -18.55 7.41 -4.67
C VAL A 104 -17.47 6.57 -5.36
N GLY A 105 -16.52 7.23 -6.02
CA GLY A 105 -15.38 6.58 -6.68
C GLY A 105 -14.89 7.32 -7.92
N VAL A 106 -13.77 6.86 -8.48
CA VAL A 106 -13.26 7.33 -9.77
C VAL A 106 -13.75 6.39 -10.86
N VAL A 107 -14.33 6.96 -11.91
CA VAL A 107 -14.92 6.21 -13.03
C VAL A 107 -14.26 6.58 -14.35
N TYR A 108 -14.15 5.59 -15.24
CA TYR A 108 -13.74 5.81 -16.62
C TYR A 108 -14.82 6.57 -17.42
N PRO A 109 -14.44 7.42 -18.41
CA PRO A 109 -13.09 7.88 -18.72
C PRO A 109 -12.65 9.04 -17.80
N ASP A 110 -11.39 8.98 -17.37
CA ASP A 110 -10.69 10.03 -16.64
C ASP A 110 -9.17 9.92 -16.90
N CYS A 111 -8.43 11.00 -16.65
CA CYS A 111 -6.97 11.01 -16.67
C CYS A 111 -6.46 11.36 -15.28
N LEU A 112 -5.48 10.61 -14.78
CA LEU A 112 -4.99 10.73 -13.42
C LEU A 112 -3.56 11.27 -13.40
N LEU A 113 -3.32 12.34 -12.62
CA LEU A 113 -1.97 12.78 -12.26
C LEU A 113 -1.57 12.12 -10.94
N ILE A 114 -0.45 11.41 -10.96
CA ILE A 114 0.12 10.76 -9.78
C ILE A 114 1.36 11.55 -9.40
N ALA A 115 1.41 12.04 -8.16
CA ALA A 115 2.53 12.83 -7.66
C ALA A 115 2.90 12.40 -6.25
N ALA A 116 4.19 12.47 -5.95
CA ALA A 116 4.76 12.07 -4.66
C ALA A 116 5.49 13.26 -4.03
N ARG A 117 5.32 13.45 -2.72
CA ARG A 117 6.16 14.32 -1.90
C ARG A 117 6.80 13.53 -0.78
N ILE A 118 8.11 13.65 -0.63
CA ILE A 118 8.81 13.18 0.58
C ILE A 118 8.56 14.22 1.66
N SER A 119 8.23 13.83 2.89
CA SER A 119 8.04 14.80 3.99
C SER A 119 8.98 14.58 5.17
N GLU A 120 9.53 13.37 5.30
CA GLU A 120 10.43 12.99 6.38
C GLU A 120 11.48 11.99 5.87
N VAL A 121 12.69 12.08 6.42
CA VAL A 121 13.82 11.19 6.07
C VAL A 121 14.54 10.79 7.34
N HIS A 122 14.69 9.49 7.51
CA HIS A 122 15.50 8.86 8.55
C HIS A 122 16.72 8.17 7.90
N PRO A 123 17.70 7.72 8.70
CA PRO A 123 18.87 7.05 8.16
C PRO A 123 18.55 5.78 7.36
N ASP A 124 17.45 5.08 7.65
CA ASP A 124 17.09 3.79 7.06
C ASP A 124 15.83 3.80 6.17
N ARG A 125 15.13 4.94 6.08
CA ARG A 125 13.85 5.05 5.36
C ARG A 125 13.48 6.50 5.06
N TYR A 126 12.57 6.72 4.13
CA TYR A 126 11.92 8.01 3.94
C TYR A 126 10.40 7.88 3.94
N PHE A 127 9.70 8.89 4.47
CA PHE A 127 8.24 8.97 4.43
C PHE A 127 7.80 9.74 3.19
N CYS A 128 6.88 9.16 2.44
CA CYS A 128 6.34 9.73 1.23
C CYS A 128 4.82 9.78 1.29
N VAL A 129 4.23 10.86 0.77
CA VAL A 129 2.80 10.97 0.48
C VAL A 129 2.64 11.01 -1.03
N THR A 130 1.92 10.03 -1.57
CA THR A 130 1.57 9.91 -2.98
C THR A 130 0.09 10.24 -3.14
N SER A 131 -0.21 11.27 -3.91
CA SER A 131 -1.57 11.72 -4.19
C SER A 131 -1.91 11.45 -5.65
N VAL A 132 -3.13 10.96 -5.88
CA VAL A 132 -3.70 10.71 -7.21
C VAL A 132 -4.78 11.77 -7.45
N TRP A 133 -4.58 12.59 -8.46
CA TRP A 133 -5.47 13.67 -8.86
C TRP A 133 -6.29 13.25 -10.08
N SER A 134 -7.60 13.43 -10.00
CA SER A 134 -8.48 13.30 -11.15
C SER A 134 -8.53 14.60 -11.93
N TYR A 135 -8.25 14.55 -13.23
CA TYR A 135 -8.43 15.71 -14.11
C TYR A 135 -9.91 16.05 -14.27
N ARG A 136 -10.80 15.05 -14.30
CA ARG A 136 -12.24 15.33 -14.42
C ARG A 136 -12.84 15.92 -13.15
N GLN A 137 -12.45 15.43 -11.98
CA GLN A 137 -12.97 15.87 -10.68
C GLN A 137 -12.21 17.08 -10.12
N GLN A 138 -11.05 17.42 -10.69
CA GLN A 138 -10.16 18.51 -10.22
C GLN A 138 -9.86 18.39 -8.72
N ALA A 139 -9.66 17.16 -8.25
CA ALA A 139 -9.47 16.84 -6.84
C ALA A 139 -8.54 15.64 -6.65
N ILE A 140 -7.95 15.55 -5.46
CA ILE A 140 -7.29 14.33 -4.99
C ILE A 140 -8.37 13.27 -4.76
N VAL A 141 -8.27 12.16 -5.48
CA VAL A 141 -9.23 11.05 -5.46
C VAL A 141 -8.70 9.81 -4.73
N ALA A 142 -7.38 9.73 -4.57
CA ALA A 142 -6.74 8.76 -3.68
C ALA A 142 -5.46 9.37 -3.11
N GLU A 143 -5.13 9.01 -1.89
CA GLU A 143 -3.87 9.34 -1.27
C GLU A 143 -3.35 8.11 -0.53
N SER A 144 -2.06 7.87 -0.65
CA SER A 144 -1.33 6.85 0.10
C SER A 144 -0.13 7.51 0.75
N SER A 145 0.17 7.14 1.98
CA SER A 145 1.37 7.59 2.66
C SER A 145 2.04 6.43 3.39
N GLY A 146 3.36 6.49 3.49
CA GLY A 146 4.10 5.42 4.13
C GLY A 146 5.60 5.58 4.03
N TYR A 147 6.30 4.70 4.74
CA TYR A 147 7.75 4.60 4.72
C TYR A 147 8.23 3.68 3.60
N VAL A 148 9.21 4.13 2.85
CA VAL A 148 10.04 3.28 2.00
C VAL A 148 11.33 3.01 2.73
N VAL A 149 11.61 1.73 2.99
CA VAL A 149 12.74 1.26 3.80
C VAL A 149 13.87 0.76 2.90
N PHE A 150 15.09 1.14 3.21
CA PHE A 150 16.28 0.57 2.60
C PHE A 150 16.66 -0.70 3.37
N PHE A 151 16.75 -1.84 2.69
CA PHE A 151 17.08 -3.13 3.32
C PHE A 151 18.40 -3.66 2.78
N ASP A 152 19.33 -4.05 3.66
CA ASP A 152 20.56 -4.76 3.26
C ASP A 152 20.32 -6.27 3.32
N TYR A 153 20.10 -6.85 2.14
CA TYR A 153 19.90 -8.30 1.98
C TYR A 153 21.12 -9.15 2.35
N ARG A 154 22.34 -8.60 2.34
CA ARG A 154 23.55 -9.32 2.76
C ARG A 154 23.61 -9.49 4.27
N LYS A 155 23.09 -8.49 5.01
CA LYS A 155 23.04 -8.50 6.48
C LYS A 155 21.70 -8.93 7.05
N GLY A 156 20.66 -9.00 6.23
CA GLY A 156 19.31 -9.38 6.66
C GLY A 156 18.66 -8.34 7.58
N GLN A 157 18.99 -7.06 7.44
CA GLN A 157 18.49 -5.98 8.29
C GLN A 157 18.30 -4.67 7.50
N VAL A 158 17.59 -3.71 8.09
CA VAL A 158 17.46 -2.36 7.53
C VAL A 158 18.82 -1.68 7.39
N ALA A 159 19.04 -0.97 6.29
CA ALA A 159 20.30 -0.33 5.94
C ALA A 159 20.34 1.11 6.44
N ASN A 160 21.33 1.47 7.26
CA ASN A 160 21.55 2.86 7.68
C ASN A 160 22.41 3.59 6.64
N LEU A 161 21.78 4.41 5.79
CA LEU A 161 22.45 5.14 4.71
C LEU A 161 23.57 6.09 5.20
N THR A 162 23.42 6.64 6.41
CA THR A 162 24.44 7.54 6.99
C THR A 162 25.69 6.79 7.46
N GLU A 163 25.52 5.59 8.01
CA GLU A 163 26.63 4.72 8.44
C GLU A 163 27.35 4.08 7.25
N TYR A 164 26.63 3.74 6.17
CA TYR A 164 27.24 3.18 4.96
C TYR A 164 28.17 4.19 4.28
N GLY A 165 27.97 5.48 4.50
CA GLY A 165 28.83 6.54 3.99
C GLY A 165 28.81 6.67 2.47
N GLY A 166 29.76 7.44 1.94
CA GLY A 166 29.94 7.65 0.50
C GLY A 166 28.64 8.07 -0.21
N VAL A 167 28.33 7.40 -1.32
CA VAL A 167 27.15 7.70 -2.15
C VAL A 167 25.82 7.50 -1.41
N TYR A 168 25.77 6.65 -0.38
CA TYR A 168 24.56 6.44 0.42
C TYR A 168 24.30 7.59 1.40
N ALA A 169 25.37 8.15 1.98
CA ALA A 169 25.26 9.38 2.77
C ALA A 169 24.88 10.59 1.89
N ASP A 170 25.35 10.63 0.64
CA ASP A 170 24.95 11.64 -0.33
C ASP A 170 23.47 11.51 -0.72
N LEU A 171 22.98 10.29 -0.94
CA LEU A 171 21.56 10.01 -1.18
C LEU A 171 20.72 10.46 0.01
N HIS A 172 21.09 10.11 1.25
CA HIS A 172 20.39 10.55 2.44
C HIS A 172 20.28 12.08 2.48
N ARG A 173 21.38 12.80 2.24
CA ARG A 173 21.41 14.26 2.22
C ARG A 173 20.49 14.87 1.15
N ASP A 174 20.49 14.32 -0.06
CA ASP A 174 19.60 14.78 -1.14
C ASP A 174 18.11 14.55 -0.78
N LEU A 175 17.77 13.38 -0.23
CA LEU A 175 16.40 13.10 0.23
C LEU A 175 16.00 14.07 1.35
N THR A 176 16.87 14.35 2.32
CA THR A 176 16.61 15.30 3.39
C THR A 176 16.31 16.69 2.85
N GLU A 177 17.09 17.18 1.87
CA GLU A 177 16.84 18.50 1.27
C GLU A 177 15.55 18.52 0.44
N ARG A 178 15.22 17.44 -0.27
CA ARG A 178 13.92 17.31 -0.94
C ARG A 178 12.77 17.40 0.06
N ALA A 179 12.85 16.66 1.16
CA ALA A 179 11.84 16.66 2.23
C ALA A 179 11.68 18.04 2.86
N ARG A 180 12.78 18.75 3.10
CA ARG A 180 12.74 20.12 3.62
C ARG A 180 11.99 21.06 2.68
N ARG A 181 12.29 21.03 1.38
CA ARG A 181 11.65 21.89 0.37
C ARG A 181 10.17 21.58 0.20
N SER A 182 9.81 20.31 0.04
CA SER A 182 8.42 19.88 -0.13
C SER A 182 7.57 20.18 1.10
N THR A 183 8.10 19.95 2.31
CA THR A 183 7.40 20.29 3.56
C THR A 183 7.19 21.79 3.68
N ALA A 184 8.19 22.62 3.35
CA ALA A 184 8.02 24.08 3.35
C ALA A 184 6.93 24.54 2.37
N LEU A 185 6.94 24.03 1.13
CA LEU A 185 5.92 24.33 0.13
C LEU A 185 4.52 23.88 0.57
N HIS A 186 4.42 22.67 1.13
CA HIS A 186 3.14 22.14 1.59
C HIS A 186 2.58 22.90 2.80
N THR A 187 3.44 23.29 3.75
CA THR A 187 3.05 24.12 4.89
C THR A 187 2.53 25.47 4.41
N GLN A 188 3.26 26.15 3.52
CA GLN A 188 2.81 27.42 2.95
C GLN A 188 1.47 27.27 2.23
N TRP A 189 1.34 26.29 1.35
CA TRP A 189 0.09 26.01 0.64
C TRP A 189 -1.07 25.75 1.62
N SER A 190 -0.83 25.01 2.71
CA SER A 190 -1.86 24.69 3.71
C SER A 190 -2.32 25.92 4.50
N LEU A 191 -1.42 26.88 4.75
CA LEU A 191 -1.75 28.16 5.36
C LEU A 191 -2.58 29.02 4.39
N ASP A 192 -2.24 29.02 3.11
CA ASP A 192 -2.94 29.78 2.07
C ASP A 192 -4.32 29.18 1.71
N HIS A 193 -4.52 27.89 2.01
CA HIS A 193 -5.74 27.13 1.70
C HIS A 193 -6.30 26.46 2.97
N PRO A 194 -6.74 27.24 3.97
CA PRO A 194 -7.26 26.68 5.20
C PRO A 194 -8.48 25.80 4.91
N LYS A 195 -8.51 24.58 5.47
CA LYS A 195 -9.68 23.72 5.38
C LYS A 195 -10.87 24.47 5.99
N LYS A 196 -11.92 24.71 5.20
CA LYS A 196 -13.16 25.30 5.72
C LYS A 196 -13.63 24.44 6.89
N ALA A 197 -13.75 25.05 8.08
CA ALA A 197 -14.37 24.39 9.22
C ALA A 197 -15.78 23.96 8.77
N LYS A 198 -16.06 22.65 8.82
CA LYS A 198 -17.43 22.18 8.60
C LYS A 198 -18.26 22.66 9.80
N LEU A 199 -19.26 23.51 9.52
CA LEU A 199 -20.36 23.80 10.43
C LEU A 199 -21.17 22.53 10.67
#